data_AF-A0A6I6JP05-F1
#
_entry.id   AF-A0A6I6JP05-F1
#
_cell.length_a   1.000
_cell.length_b   1.000
_cell.length_c   1.000
_cell.angle_alpha   90.00
_cell.angle_beta   90.00
_cell.angle_gamma   90.00
#
_symmetry.space_group_name_H-M   'P 1'
#
loop_
_entity.id
_entity.type
_entity.pdbx_description
1 polymer ?
#
loop_
_entity_poly.entity_id
_entity_poly.type
_entity_poly.pdbx_seq_one_letter_code
_entity_poly.pdbx_strand_id
1 'polypeptide(L)'
;MTNFQESKEYKDRLEKIEKIKNILTNWNPLGEQAKSVSDLDNYDTEANDIYFHFVSEIDFQKSKNPLKRIQTITKEVLNEAFNLWLSDKECEKPAKNIMEILK
;
A
#
# COMPACT_ATOMS: atom_id res chain seq x y z
N MET A 1 -13.74 -24.01 17.76
CA MET A 1 -13.12 -23.41 16.57
C MET A 1 -12.59 -22.06 17.00
N THR A 2 -11.29 -21.83 16.88
CA THR A 2 -10.69 -20.51 17.19
C THR A 2 -11.16 -19.52 16.13
N ASN A 3 -11.65 -18.35 16.54
CA ASN A 3 -12.05 -17.31 15.59
C ASN A 3 -10.80 -16.84 14.82
N PHE A 4 -10.77 -16.97 13.49
CA PHE A 4 -9.64 -16.54 12.67
C PHE A 4 -9.33 -15.05 12.85
N GLN A 5 -10.35 -14.23 13.13
CA GLN A 5 -10.20 -12.80 13.41
C GLN A 5 -9.49 -12.51 14.75
N GLU A 6 -9.39 -13.49 15.64
CA GLU A 6 -8.66 -13.38 16.91
C GLU A 6 -7.22 -13.87 16.78
N SER A 7 -6.88 -14.52 15.66
CA SER A 7 -5.54 -15.03 15.41
C SER A 7 -4.52 -13.89 15.40
N LYS A 8 -3.31 -14.21 15.86
CA LYS A 8 -2.19 -13.28 15.81
C LYS A 8 -1.90 -12.83 14.38
N GLU A 9 -1.96 -13.75 13.42
CA GLU A 9 -1.71 -13.47 12.00
C GLU A 9 -2.68 -12.42 11.44
N TYR A 10 -3.98 -12.54 11.74
CA TYR A 10 -4.96 -11.56 11.30
C TYR A 10 -4.71 -10.18 11.92
N LYS A 11 -4.38 -10.13 13.21
CA LYS A 11 -4.04 -8.87 13.90
C LYS A 11 -2.77 -8.23 13.35
N ASP A 12 -1.72 -9.01 13.12
CA ASP A 12 -0.46 -8.55 12.55
C ASP A 12 -0.67 -8.03 11.12
N ARG A 13 -1.54 -8.68 10.33
CA ARG A 13 -1.95 -8.19 9.00
C ARG A 13 -2.64 -6.81 9.10
N LEU A 14 -3.64 -6.68 9.97
CA LEU A 14 -4.37 -5.41 10.15
C LEU A 14 -3.42 -4.28 10.59
N GLU A 15 -2.51 -4.57 11.51
CA GLU A 15 -1.53 -3.57 11.97
C GLU A 15 -0.62 -3.11 10.82
N LYS A 16 -0.18 -4.02 9.94
CA LYS A 16 0.63 -3.67 8.77
C LYS A 16 -0.14 -2.80 7.76
N ILE A 17 -1.38 -3.18 7.45
CA ILE A 17 -2.24 -2.41 6.54
C ILE A 17 -2.47 -1.00 7.11
N GLU A 18 -2.79 -0.89 8.39
CA GLU A 18 -3.01 0.40 9.04
C GLU A 18 -1.75 1.28 8.98
N LYS A 19 -0.56 0.72 9.19
CA LYS A 19 0.69 1.48 9.04
C LYS A 19 0.94 1.93 7.60
N ILE A 20 0.60 1.11 6.60
CA ILE A 20 0.69 1.50 5.18
C ILE A 20 -0.29 2.63 4.87
N LYS A 21 -1.55 2.49 5.30
CA LYS A 21 -2.60 3.51 5.18
C LYS A 21 -2.14 4.86 5.72
N ASN A 22 -1.52 4.86 6.90
CA ASN A 22 -0.96 6.06 7.51
C ASN A 22 0.18 6.67 6.68
N ILE A 23 1.05 5.87 6.04
CA ILE A 23 2.08 6.39 5.12
C ILE A 23 1.42 7.07 3.92
N LEU A 24 0.43 6.43 3.29
CA LEU A 24 -0.26 6.97 2.12
C LEU A 24 -1.02 8.24 2.45
N THR A 25 -1.72 8.26 3.58
CA THR A 25 -2.47 9.43 4.07
C THR A 25 -1.54 10.61 4.34
N ASN A 26 -0.41 10.38 5.00
CA ASN A 26 0.57 11.43 5.29
C ASN A 26 1.31 11.93 4.05
N TRP A 27 1.57 11.04 3.09
CA TRP A 27 2.18 11.42 1.82
C TRP A 27 1.19 12.18 0.92
N ASN A 28 -0.07 11.76 0.92
CA ASN A 28 -1.17 12.30 0.13
C ASN A 28 -0.83 12.48 -1.37
N PRO A 29 -0.69 11.37 -2.14
CA PRO A 29 -0.35 11.44 -3.56
C PRO A 29 -1.36 12.23 -4.41
N LEU A 30 -2.62 12.33 -3.95
CA LEU A 30 -3.66 13.15 -4.60
C LEU A 30 -3.49 14.67 -4.36
N GLY A 31 -2.70 15.07 -3.35
CA GLY A 31 -2.56 16.47 -2.96
C GLY A 31 -3.92 17.14 -2.72
N GLU A 32 -4.16 18.28 -3.39
CA GLU A 32 -5.43 19.01 -3.30
C GLU A 32 -6.63 18.26 -3.90
N GLN A 33 -6.40 17.33 -4.83
CA GLN A 33 -7.46 16.53 -5.47
C GLN A 33 -8.13 15.58 -4.47
N ALA A 34 -7.48 15.27 -3.35
CA ALA A 34 -8.08 14.47 -2.27
C ALA A 34 -9.42 15.02 -1.79
N LYS A 35 -9.59 16.35 -1.80
CA LYS A 35 -10.85 17.03 -1.38
C LYS A 35 -12.01 16.80 -2.35
N SER A 36 -11.71 16.39 -3.59
CA SER A 36 -12.72 16.13 -4.63
C SER A 36 -13.13 14.66 -4.74
N VAL A 37 -12.44 13.76 -4.04
CA VAL A 37 -12.78 12.34 -4.00
C VAL A 37 -13.69 12.10 -2.80
N SER A 38 -15.00 12.02 -3.04
CA SER A 38 -16.02 11.97 -1.98
C SER A 38 -15.97 10.72 -1.11
N ASP A 39 -15.42 9.64 -1.64
CA ASP A 39 -15.30 8.31 -1.04
C ASP A 39 -13.85 7.95 -0.69
N LEU A 40 -12.95 8.94 -0.61
CA LEU A 40 -11.57 8.71 -0.21
C LEU A 40 -11.51 8.28 1.27
N ASP A 41 -11.42 6.97 1.51
CA ASP A 41 -11.31 6.37 2.84
C ASP A 41 -9.85 6.35 3.33
N ASN A 42 -9.17 7.50 3.27
CA ASN A 42 -7.77 7.64 3.69
C ASN A 42 -6.84 6.56 3.10
N TYR A 43 -7.07 6.17 1.85
CA TYR A 43 -6.32 5.14 1.14
C TYR A 43 -6.43 3.70 1.71
N ASP A 44 -7.54 3.36 2.39
CA ASP A 44 -7.73 2.04 3.00
C ASP A 44 -7.66 0.88 1.98
N THR A 45 -8.37 1.05 0.86
CA THR A 45 -8.38 0.08 -0.25
C THR A 45 -6.98 -0.10 -0.83
N GLU A 46 -6.28 0.99 -1.11
CA GLU A 46 -4.95 0.93 -1.72
C GLU A 46 -3.90 0.36 -0.76
N ALA A 47 -4.03 0.64 0.54
CA ALA A 47 -3.17 0.03 1.55
C ALA A 47 -3.35 -1.49 1.63
N ASN A 48 -4.60 -1.96 1.54
CA ASN A 48 -4.91 -3.40 1.46
C ASN A 48 -4.30 -4.03 0.20
N ASP A 49 -4.47 -3.40 -0.96
CA ASP A 49 -4.00 -3.93 -2.25
C ASP A 49 -2.48 -3.97 -2.31
N ILE A 50 -1.79 -2.93 -1.83
CA ILE A 50 -0.33 -2.92 -1.74
C ILE A 50 0.18 -4.06 -0.86
N TYR A 51 -0.42 -4.26 0.32
CA TYR A 51 -0.08 -5.39 1.20
C TYR A 51 -0.34 -6.72 0.50
N PHE A 52 -1.53 -6.88 -0.10
CA PHE A 52 -1.96 -8.10 -0.74
C PHE A 52 -1.07 -8.49 -1.91
N HIS A 53 -0.80 -7.57 -2.85
CA HIS A 53 0.09 -7.83 -3.98
C HIS A 53 1.52 -8.13 -3.53
N PHE A 54 2.00 -7.48 -2.47
CA PHE A 54 3.32 -7.77 -1.93
C PHE A 54 3.41 -9.18 -1.34
N VAL A 55 2.40 -9.67 -0.63
CA VAL A 55 2.41 -10.98 0.05
C VAL A 55 1.99 -12.14 -0.87
N SER A 56 0.99 -11.95 -1.74
CA SER A 56 0.38 -13.02 -2.54
C SER A 56 1.20 -13.42 -3.77
N GLU A 57 2.04 -12.51 -4.30
CA GLU A 57 2.88 -12.73 -5.47
C GLU A 57 2.12 -13.07 -6.77
N ILE A 58 0.81 -12.84 -6.82
CA ILE A 58 -0.05 -13.18 -7.97
C ILE A 58 0.31 -12.30 -9.17
N ASP A 59 0.12 -10.99 -9.04
CA ASP A 59 0.35 -10.04 -10.15
C ASP A 59 1.79 -9.51 -10.17
N PHE A 60 2.42 -9.50 -8.99
CA PHE A 60 3.78 -8.98 -8.81
C PHE A 60 4.68 -10.07 -8.24
N GLN A 61 5.30 -10.86 -9.11
CA GLN A 61 6.19 -11.95 -8.67
C GLN A 61 7.35 -11.45 -7.79
N LYS A 62 7.85 -12.33 -6.92
CA LYS A 62 9.05 -12.06 -6.11
C LYS A 62 10.21 -11.57 -6.99
N SER A 63 10.88 -10.53 -6.52
CA SER A 63 12.03 -9.92 -7.18
C SER A 63 13.27 -10.00 -6.30
N LYS A 64 14.45 -10.10 -6.91
CA LYS A 64 15.74 -9.94 -6.20
C LYS A 64 15.89 -8.55 -5.58
N ASN A 65 15.11 -7.58 -6.03
CA ASN A 65 15.03 -6.24 -5.46
C ASN A 65 13.62 -5.98 -4.89
N PRO A 66 13.35 -6.39 -3.64
CA PRO A 66 12.02 -6.23 -3.04
C PRO A 66 11.63 -4.76 -2.84
N LEU A 67 12.60 -3.85 -2.66
CA LEU A 67 12.33 -2.41 -2.60
C LEU A 67 11.81 -1.88 -3.95
N LYS A 68 12.45 -2.27 -5.06
CA LYS A 68 11.97 -1.88 -6.39
C LYS A 68 10.59 -2.48 -6.67
N ARG A 69 10.34 -3.71 -6.21
CA ARG A 69 9.03 -4.36 -6.34
C ARG A 69 7.93 -3.60 -5.59
N ILE A 70 8.13 -3.27 -4.31
CA ILE A 70 7.11 -2.52 -3.55
C ILE A 70 6.91 -1.11 -4.10
N GLN A 71 7.96 -0.48 -4.65
CA GLN A 71 7.85 0.79 -5.37
C GLN A 71 6.96 0.66 -6.61
N THR A 72 7.13 -0.40 -7.41
CA THR A 72 6.27 -0.68 -8.56
C THR A 72 4.81 -0.92 -8.13
N ILE A 73 4.58 -1.79 -7.14
CA ILE A 73 3.23 -2.07 -6.61
C ILE A 73 2.56 -0.78 -6.16
N THR A 74 3.25 0.02 -5.33
CA THR A 74 2.71 1.28 -4.79
C THR A 74 2.32 2.24 -5.92
N LYS A 75 3.18 2.36 -6.94
CA LYS A 75 2.93 3.22 -8.10
C LYS A 75 1.72 2.74 -8.91
N GLU A 76 1.65 1.45 -9.23
CA GLU A 76 0.61 0.89 -10.09
C GLU A 76 -0.76 0.95 -9.39
N VAL A 77 -0.86 0.50 -8.13
CA VAL A 77 -2.11 0.57 -7.34
C VAL A 77 -2.65 2.00 -7.28
N LEU A 78 -1.81 2.99 -6.95
CA LEU A 78 -2.26 4.38 -6.83
C LEU A 78 -2.60 5.02 -8.17
N ASN A 79 -1.83 4.71 -9.22
CA ASN A 79 -2.12 5.23 -10.56
C ASN A 79 -3.43 4.68 -11.09
N GLU A 80 -3.72 3.39 -10.86
CA GLU A 80 -4.96 2.76 -11.28
C GLU A 80 -6.16 3.25 -10.47
N ALA A 81 -6.05 3.30 -9.14
CA ALA A 81 -7.14 3.71 -8.26
C ALA A 81 -7.57 5.17 -8.50
N PHE A 82 -6.62 6.05 -8.80
CA PHE A 82 -6.87 7.49 -8.83
C PHE A 82 -6.62 8.15 -10.19
N ASN A 83 -6.35 7.36 -11.23
CA ASN A 83 -5.99 7.85 -12.56
C ASN A 83 -4.81 8.86 -12.51
N LEU A 84 -3.81 8.54 -11.69
CA LEU A 84 -2.59 9.34 -11.51
C LEU A 84 -1.48 8.90 -12.48
N TRP A 85 -0.42 9.71 -12.53
CA TRP A 85 0.77 9.48 -13.34
C TRP A 85 2.04 9.60 -12.51
N LEU A 86 2.06 8.96 -11.33
CA LEU A 86 3.18 9.01 -10.41
C LEU A 86 4.45 8.42 -11.06
N SER A 87 5.57 9.12 -10.89
CA SER A 87 6.87 8.64 -11.31
C SER A 87 7.49 7.69 -10.28
N ASP A 88 8.47 6.90 -10.71
CA ASP A 88 9.27 6.08 -9.80
C ASP A 88 9.90 6.94 -8.68
N LYS A 89 10.39 8.14 -9.02
CA LYS A 89 11.02 9.03 -8.05
C LYS A 89 10.06 9.47 -6.94
N GLU A 90 8.82 9.77 -7.28
CA GLU A 90 7.78 10.15 -6.32
C GLU A 90 7.44 9.00 -5.37
N CYS A 91 7.42 7.77 -5.89
CA CYS A 91 7.14 6.59 -5.09
C CYS A 91 8.34 6.10 -4.25
N GLU A 92 9.54 6.64 -4.42
CA GLU A 92 10.76 6.09 -3.80
C GLU A 92 10.71 6.15 -2.26
N LYS A 93 10.40 7.33 -1.69
CA LYS A 93 10.32 7.53 -0.24
C LYS A 93 9.19 6.71 0.40
N PRO A 94 7.92 6.78 -0.06
CA PRO A 94 6.84 5.98 0.54
C PRO A 94 7.11 4.48 0.42
N ALA A 95 7.68 4.01 -0.70
CA ALA A 95 8.04 2.61 -0.88
C ALA A 95 9.09 2.12 0.13
N LYS A 96 10.10 2.94 0.47
CA LYS A 96 11.07 2.62 1.52
C LYS A 96 10.40 2.45 2.88
N ASN A 97 9.53 3.39 3.24
CA ASN A 97 8.81 3.33 4.52
C ASN A 97 7.88 2.11 4.60
N ILE A 98 7.17 1.79 3.51
CA ILE A 98 6.33 0.60 3.42
C ILE A 98 7.17 -0.67 3.54
N MET A 99 8.33 -0.71 2.88
CA MET A 99 9.25 -1.85 2.98
C MET A 99 9.73 -2.09 4.42
N GLU A 100 9.90 -1.04 5.24
CA GLU A 100 10.28 -1.19 6.65
C GLU A 100 9.19 -1.85 7.50
N ILE A 101 7.92 -1.69 7.13
CA ILE A 101 6.78 -2.34 7.79
C ILE A 101 6.64 -3.80 7.37
N LEU A 102 6.92 -4.09 6.09
CA LEU A 102 6.69 -5.40 5.47
C LEU A 102 7.86 -6.38 5.60
N LYS A 103 9.03 -5.91 6.07
CA LYS A 103 10.19 -6.74 6.40
C LYS A 103 9.92 -7.71 7.56
#